data_AF-A0A936YNT0-F1
#
_entry.id   AF-A0A936YNT0-F1
#
_cell.length_a   1.000
_cell.length_b   1.000
_cell.length_c   1.000
_cell.angle_alpha   90.00
_cell.angle_beta   90.00
_cell.angle_gamma   90.00
#
_symmetry.space_group_name_H-M   'P 1'
#
loop_
_entity.id
_entity.type
_entity.pdbx_description
1 polymer ?
#
loop_
_entity_poly.entity_id
_entity_poly.type
_entity_poly.pdbx_seq_one_letter_code
_entity_poly.pdbx_strand_id
1 'polypeptide(L)'
;MKKNTQRVDRVTKRLKTALGQSPRLDQFKREDARKVRNYMLELGSLTPASVKRELNIVKAIINHAITEFELICNNPFKKRDIAGLGEDFEKRDPFPA
;
A
#
# COMPACT_ATOMS: atom_id res chain seq x y z
N MET A 1 -2.48 -19.35 11.10
CA MET A 1 -2.95 -18.77 9.82
C MET A 1 -3.66 -17.40 9.92
N LYS A 2 -4.03 -16.86 11.10
CA LYS A 2 -4.88 -15.63 11.20
C LYS A 2 -4.18 -14.26 10.95
N LYS A 3 -2.85 -14.19 11.04
CA LYS A 3 -2.10 -12.92 10.99
C LYS A 3 -2.15 -12.22 9.62
N ASN A 4 -2.17 -12.98 8.52
CA ASN A 4 -2.15 -12.40 7.18
C ASN A 4 -3.51 -11.81 6.79
N THR A 5 -4.61 -12.48 7.15
CA THR A 5 -5.98 -11.99 6.93
C THR A 5 -6.20 -10.66 7.65
N GLN A 6 -5.82 -10.56 8.93
CA GLN A 6 -5.96 -9.32 9.69
C GLN A 6 -5.19 -8.14 9.06
N ARG A 7 -4.02 -8.41 8.46
CA ARG A 7 -3.24 -7.39 7.75
C ARG A 7 -3.96 -6.94 6.47
N VAL A 8 -4.51 -7.88 5.70
CA VAL A 8 -5.30 -7.57 4.50
C VAL A 8 -6.53 -6.74 4.85
N ASP A 9 -7.25 -7.10 5.92
CA ASP A 9 -8.44 -6.37 6.37
C ASP A 9 -8.11 -4.93 6.77
N ARG A 10 -7.03 -4.74 7.54
CA ARG A 10 -6.57 -3.41 7.95
C ARG A 10 -6.20 -2.54 6.75
N VAL A 11 -5.44 -3.10 5.81
CA VAL A 11 -5.00 -2.40 4.60
C VAL A 11 -6.22 -2.05 3.72
N THR A 12 -7.17 -2.97 3.59
CA THR A 12 -8.41 -2.76 2.84
C THR A 12 -9.27 -1.66 3.47
N LYS A 13 -9.38 -1.63 4.81
CA LYS A 13 -10.10 -0.57 5.53
C LYS A 13 -9.47 0.79 5.26
N ARG A 14 -8.14 0.89 5.34
CA ARG A 14 -7.39 2.13 5.06
C ARG A 14 -7.56 2.59 3.61
N LEU A 15 -7.54 1.66 2.66
CA LEU A 15 -7.79 1.93 1.25
C LEU A 15 -9.18 2.55 1.05
N LYS A 16 -10.22 1.94 1.64
CA LYS A 16 -11.60 2.44 1.56
C LYS A 16 -11.74 3.83 2.20
N THR A 17 -11.12 4.05 3.37
CA THR A 17 -11.17 5.36 4.03
C THR A 17 -10.48 6.43 3.19
N ALA A 18 -9.31 6.14 2.61
CA ALA A 18 -8.56 7.11 1.81
C ALA A 18 -9.29 7.53 0.52
N LEU A 19 -10.05 6.61 -0.08
CA LEU A 19 -10.75 6.85 -1.35
C LEU A 19 -12.17 7.36 -1.14
N GLY A 20 -12.74 7.20 0.07
CA GLY A 20 -14.13 7.56 0.39
C GLY A 20 -15.18 6.69 -0.30
N GLN A 21 -14.77 5.81 -1.21
CA GLN A 21 -15.61 4.90 -1.98
C GLN A 21 -14.85 3.59 -2.24
N SER A 22 -15.56 2.55 -2.67
CA SER A 22 -14.95 1.30 -3.16
C SER A 22 -14.94 1.33 -4.69
N PRO A 23 -13.91 1.92 -5.33
CA PRO A 23 -13.87 1.97 -6.78
C PRO A 23 -13.75 0.56 -7.36
N ARG A 24 -14.27 0.40 -8.57
CA ARG A 24 -14.09 -0.84 -9.35
C ARG A 24 -12.61 -1.00 -9.73
N LEU A 25 -12.17 -2.26 -9.86
CA LEU A 25 -10.76 -2.59 -10.17
C LEU A 25 -10.26 -1.99 -11.49
N ASP A 26 -11.15 -1.84 -12.47
CA ASP A 26 -10.92 -1.23 -13.78
C ASP A 26 -10.86 0.32 -13.75
N GLN A 27 -11.38 0.95 -12.70
CA GLN A 27 -11.47 2.41 -12.58
C GLN A 27 -10.34 3.05 -11.76
N PHE A 28 -9.48 2.23 -11.16
CA PHE A 28 -8.37 2.70 -10.34
C PHE A 28 -7.38 3.56 -11.15
N LYS A 29 -7.26 4.84 -10.78
CA LYS A 29 -6.32 5.77 -11.41
C LYS A 29 -5.04 5.94 -10.57
N ARG A 30 -3.99 6.48 -11.20
CA ARG A 30 -2.74 6.85 -10.51
C ARG A 30 -2.99 7.86 -9.38
N GLU A 31 -4.01 8.71 -9.52
CA GLU A 31 -4.41 9.68 -8.50
C GLU A 31 -4.94 9.01 -7.24
N ASP A 32 -5.70 7.92 -7.38
CA ASP A 32 -6.21 7.15 -6.25
C ASP A 32 -5.06 6.54 -5.45
N ALA A 33 -4.06 5.97 -6.15
CA ALA A 33 -2.86 5.51 -5.49
C ALA A 33 -2.15 6.65 -4.75
N ARG A 34 -2.07 7.86 -5.33
CA ARG A 34 -1.50 9.05 -4.66
C ARG A 34 -2.27 9.41 -3.40
N LYS A 35 -3.60 9.49 -3.45
CA LYS A 35 -4.46 9.77 -2.29
C LYS A 35 -4.23 8.76 -1.18
N VAL A 36 -4.19 7.47 -1.49
CA VAL A 36 -3.97 6.39 -0.51
C VAL A 36 -2.61 6.51 0.18
N ARG A 37 -1.54 6.79 -0.58
CA ARG A 37 -0.21 7.01 -0.01
C ARG A 37 -0.20 8.23 0.91
N ASN A 38 -0.74 9.35 0.44
CA ASN A 38 -0.72 10.61 1.19
C ASN A 38 -1.53 10.45 2.48
N TYR A 39 -2.73 9.88 2.41
CA TYR A 39 -3.52 9.53 3.60
C TYR A 39 -2.75 8.66 4.59
N MET A 40 -2.04 7.62 4.12
CA MET A 40 -1.25 6.76 5.01
C MET A 40 -0.07 7.48 5.67
N LEU A 41 0.53 8.46 4.99
CA LEU A 41 1.61 9.29 5.56
C LEU A 41 1.05 10.34 6.54
N GLU A 42 -0.09 10.96 6.20
CA GLU A 42 -0.79 11.95 7.04
C GLU A 42 -1.33 11.37 8.34
N LEU A 43 -1.60 10.05 8.39
CA LEU A 43 -2.00 9.35 9.62
C LEU A 43 -0.95 9.47 10.75
N GLY A 44 0.32 9.81 10.45
CA GLY A 44 1.41 9.99 11.43
C GLY A 44 1.85 8.73 12.20
N SER A 45 1.04 7.66 12.16
CA SER A 45 1.25 6.40 12.87
C SER A 45 2.05 5.35 12.06
N LEU A 46 2.48 5.70 10.84
CA LEU A 46 3.21 4.80 9.95
C LEU A 46 4.47 5.47 9.45
N THR A 47 5.61 4.79 9.60
CA THR A 47 6.85 5.20 8.94
C THR A 47 6.73 5.05 7.42
N PRO A 48 7.50 5.80 6.61
CA PRO A 48 7.51 5.65 5.15
C PRO A 48 7.77 4.20 4.70
N ALA A 49 8.61 3.46 5.42
CA ALA A 49 8.85 2.03 5.19
C ALA A 49 7.60 1.18 5.45
N SER A 50 6.82 1.51 6.48
CA SER A 50 5.56 0.84 6.79
C SER A 50 4.50 1.12 5.73
N VAL A 51 4.40 2.38 5.26
CA VAL A 51 3.51 2.75 4.14
C VAL A 51 3.88 1.97 2.87
N LYS A 52 5.18 1.82 2.55
CA LYS A 52 5.64 0.99 1.43
C LYS A 52 5.16 -0.45 1.54
N ARG A 53 5.26 -1.05 2.73
CA ARG A 53 4.80 -2.42 2.98
C ARG A 53 3.29 -2.54 2.76
N GLU A 54 2.50 -1.59 3.24
CA GLU A 54 1.03 -1.62 3.05
C GLU A 54 0.64 -1.43 1.58
N LEU A 55 1.26 -0.48 0.87
CA LEU A 55 1.02 -0.30 -0.56
C LEU A 55 1.43 -1.52 -1.39
N ASN A 56 2.48 -2.25 -0.98
CA ASN A 56 2.84 -3.51 -1.62
C ASN A 56 1.80 -4.61 -1.40
N ILE A 57 1.12 -4.64 -0.24
CA ILE A 57 0.00 -5.54 0.01
C ILE A 57 -1.17 -5.18 -0.91
N VAL A 58 -1.55 -3.89 -0.99
CA VAL A 58 -2.60 -3.42 -1.92
C VAL A 58 -2.27 -3.81 -3.36
N LYS A 59 -1.02 -3.58 -3.79
CA LYS A 59 -0.54 -3.96 -5.12
C LYS A 59 -0.72 -5.45 -5.37
N ALA A 60 -0.36 -6.31 -4.40
CA ALA A 60 -0.49 -7.75 -4.52
C ALA A 60 -1.95 -8.19 -4.65
N ILE A 61 -2.85 -7.62 -3.82
CA ILE A 61 -4.30 -7.88 -3.88
C ILE A 61 -4.87 -7.52 -5.25
N ILE A 62 -4.56 -6.32 -5.75
CA ILE A 62 -5.07 -5.85 -7.05
C ILE A 62 -4.52 -6.69 -8.19
N ASN A 63 -3.21 -7.00 -8.19
CA ASN A 63 -2.64 -7.87 -9.22
C ASN A 63 -3.27 -9.26 -9.21
N HIS A 64 -3.49 -9.84 -8.02
CA HIS A 64 -4.14 -11.13 -7.90
C HIS A 64 -5.55 -11.09 -8.47
N ALA A 65 -6.34 -10.05 -8.17
CA ALA A 65 -7.67 -9.88 -8.72
C ALA A 65 -7.66 -9.65 -10.24
N ILE A 66 -6.72 -8.86 -10.77
CA ILE A 66 -6.56 -8.68 -12.22
C ILE A 66 -6.33 -10.02 -12.93
N THR A 67 -5.49 -10.88 -12.34
CA THR A 67 -5.20 -12.20 -12.89
C THR A 67 -6.39 -13.15 -12.76
N GLU A 68 -7.04 -13.21 -11.59
CA GLU A 68 -8.14 -14.15 -11.32
C GLU A 68 -9.40 -13.82 -12.14
N PHE A 69 -9.69 -12.53 -12.34
CA PHE A 69 -10.84 -12.05 -13.09
C PHE A 69 -10.51 -11.69 -14.54
N GLU A 70 -9.30 -12.04 -15.01
CA GLU A 70 -8.81 -11.79 -16.37
C GLU A 70 -9.04 -10.34 -16.87
N LEU A 71 -8.86 -9.37 -15.97
CA LEU A 71 -9.15 -7.97 -16.25
C LEU A 71 -8.07 -7.35 -17.13
N ILE A 72 -8.48 -6.62 -18.16
CA ILE A 72 -7.56 -5.83 -19.00
C ILE A 72 -7.45 -4.43 -18.40
N CYS A 73 -6.76 -4.29 -17.27
CA CYS A 73 -6.49 -2.99 -16.64
C CYS A 73 -5.07 -2.89 -16.07
N ASN A 74 -4.58 -1.66 -15.91
CA ASN A 74 -3.26 -1.41 -15.35
C ASN A 74 -3.35 -1.14 -13.85
N ASN A 75 -2.45 -1.73 -13.05
CA ASN A 75 -2.42 -1.50 -11.61
C ASN A 75 -1.74 -0.15 -11.29
N PRO A 76 -2.44 0.87 -10.74
CA PRO A 76 -1.83 2.17 -10.43
C PRO A 76 -0.90 2.14 -9.21
N PHE A 77 -0.86 1.05 -8.45
CA PHE A 77 0.08 0.82 -7.36
C PHE A 77 1.38 0.16 -7.84
N LYS A 78 1.53 -0.10 -9.15
CA LYS A 78 2.76 -0.62 -9.77
C LYS A 78 3.82 0.50 -9.85
N LYS A 79 4.88 0.38 -9.03
CA LYS A 79 6.03 1.31 -8.88
C LYS A 79 5.62 2.71 -8.42
N ARG A 80 5.86 3.02 -7.14
CA ARG A 80 5.67 4.37 -6.61
C ARG A 80 6.77 4.75 -5.63
N ASP A 81 7.32 5.93 -5.84
CA ASP A 81 8.24 6.55 -4.90
C ASP A 81 7.46 7.11 -3.70
N ILE A 82 7.98 6.84 -2.52
CA ILE A 82 7.47 7.34 -1.25
C ILE A 82 8.61 8.17 -0.65
N ALA A 83 8.37 9.47 -0.45
CA ALA A 83 9.34 10.35 0.17
C ALA A 83 9.67 9.87 1.61
N GLY A 84 10.92 10.01 2.04
CA GLY A 84 11.42 9.53 3.34
C GLY A 84 11.72 8.03 3.41
N LEU A 85 11.63 7.29 2.30
CA LEU A 85 12.07 5.89 2.23
C LEU A 85 13.61 5.82 2.30
N GLY A 86 14.15 5.44 3.44
CA GLY A 86 15.60 5.28 3.61
C GLY A 86 16.16 5.93 4.87
N GLU A 87 15.46 6.92 5.42
CA GLU A 87 15.92 7.71 6.57
C GLU A 87 15.99 6.89 7.88
N ASP A 88 15.17 5.83 8.00
CA ASP A 88 15.22 4.90 9.15
C ASP A 88 16.42 3.94 9.14
N PHE A 89 17.24 3.87 8.08
CA PHE A 89 18.38 2.94 8.03
C PHE A 89 19.54 3.38 8.93
N GLU A 90 19.66 4.67 9.25
CA GLU A 90 20.75 5.22 10.06
C GLU A 90 20.66 4.86 11.56
N LYS A 91 19.53 4.34 12.04
CA LYS A 91 19.32 3.98 13.45
C LYS A 91 19.63 2.51 13.78
N ARG A 92 20.28 1.78 12.87
CA ARG A 92 20.64 0.39 13.12
C ARG A 92 22.00 0.35 13.78
N ASP A 93 22.02 -0.07 15.05
CA ASP A 93 23.28 -0.32 15.74
C ASP A 93 24.10 -1.37 14.97
N PRO A 94 25.43 -1.15 14.83
CA PRO A 94 26.31 -2.13 14.21
C PRO A 94 26.29 -3.44 15.00
N PHE A 95 26.52 -4.55 14.29
CA PHE A 95 26.66 -5.85 14.96
C PHE A 95 27.80 -5.78 15.99
N PRO A 96 27.59 -6.29 17.22
CA PRO A 96 28.68 -6.40 18.18
C PRO A 96 29.78 -7.31 17.59
N ALA A 97 31.03 -6.90 17.83
CA ALA A 97 32.24 -7.57 17.35
C ALA A 97 32.41 -8.99 17.92
#